data_AF-A0A0G3CFI5-F1
#
_entry.id   AF-A0A0G3CFI5-F1
#
_cell.length_a   1.000
_cell.length_b   1.000
_cell.length_c   1.000
_cell.angle_alpha   90.00
_cell.angle_beta   90.00
_cell.angle_gamma   90.00
#
_symmetry.space_group_name_H-M   'P 1'
#
loop_
_entity.id
_entity.type
_entity.pdbx_description
1 polymer ?
#
loop_
_entity_poly.entity_id
_entity_poly.type
_entity_poly.pdbx_seq_one_letter_code
_entity_poly.pdbx_strand_id
1 'polypeptide(L)'
;MAMVKMSPDVVSCSDDKGNLEIQINLPGVKKENIELKMVEEGFFVRAKREETGVEYAGTYAFCCGVVPQKAVARYCDGKLFVVVPYRETSETVDIEIQ
;
A
#
# COMPACT_ATOMS: atom_id res chain seq x y z
N MET A 1 16.94 14.95 -16.23
CA MET A 1 15.71 15.74 -16.08
C MET A 1 15.24 15.63 -14.64
N ALA A 2 14.74 16.70 -14.04
CA ALA A 2 14.16 16.64 -12.69
C ALA A 2 12.82 15.89 -12.75
N MET A 3 12.57 14.99 -11.80
CA MET A 3 11.30 14.24 -11.73
C MET A 3 10.20 15.08 -11.08
N VAL A 4 8.98 14.97 -11.59
CA VAL A 4 7.78 15.55 -10.96
C VAL A 4 7.27 14.57 -9.90
N LYS A 5 7.17 15.03 -8.65
CA LYS A 5 6.63 14.22 -7.56
C LYS A 5 5.11 14.25 -7.55
N MET A 6 4.49 13.08 -7.41
CA MET A 6 3.04 12.91 -7.32
C MET A 6 2.71 11.95 -6.18
N SER A 7 1.59 12.17 -5.49
CA SER A 7 1.05 11.16 -4.58
C SER A 7 0.45 10.01 -5.39
N PRO A 8 0.76 8.74 -5.09
CA PRO A 8 0.04 7.63 -5.68
C PRO A 8 -1.39 7.57 -5.13
N ASP A 9 -2.29 7.00 -5.93
CA ASP A 9 -3.63 6.65 -5.48
C ASP A 9 -3.58 5.36 -4.65
N VAL A 10 -4.08 5.43 -3.42
CA VAL A 10 -3.96 4.38 -2.41
C VAL A 10 -5.32 4.07 -1.83
N VAL A 11 -5.68 2.79 -1.82
CA VAL A 11 -6.86 2.25 -1.15
C VAL A 11 -6.40 1.26 -0.11
N SER A 12 -6.95 1.35 1.10
CA SER A 12 -6.69 0.41 2.19
C SER A 12 -7.98 -0.04 2.83
N CYS A 13 -8.18 -1.34 2.97
CA CYS A 13 -9.39 -1.94 3.53
C CYS A 13 -9.02 -3.11 4.44
N SER A 14 -9.68 -3.21 5.60
CA SER A 14 -9.57 -4.43 6.42
C SER A 14 -10.33 -5.58 5.77
N ASP A 15 -9.82 -6.79 5.90
CA ASP A 15 -10.55 -8.02 5.59
C ASP A 15 -11.17 -8.65 6.85
N ASP A 16 -12.00 -9.68 6.67
CA ASP A 16 -12.66 -10.42 7.77
C ASP A 16 -11.70 -11.37 8.52
N LYS A 17 -10.43 -11.44 8.10
CA LYS A 17 -9.42 -12.35 8.66
C LYS A 17 -8.40 -11.61 9.52
N GLY A 18 -8.63 -10.32 9.79
CA GLY A 18 -7.73 -9.49 10.58
C GLY A 18 -6.48 -9.04 9.82
N ASN A 19 -6.57 -8.88 8.49
CA ASN A 19 -5.54 -8.28 7.66
C ASN A 19 -5.97 -6.91 7.15
N LEU A 20 -4.97 -6.09 6.89
CA LEU A 20 -5.08 -4.87 6.10
C LEU A 20 -4.65 -5.18 4.67
N GLU A 21 -5.57 -5.01 3.73
CA GLU A 21 -5.28 -5.03 2.30
C GLU A 21 -5.02 -3.61 1.82
N ILE A 22 -3.91 -3.41 1.10
CA ILE A 22 -3.51 -2.12 0.53
C ILE A 22 -3.31 -2.29 -0.97
N GLN A 23 -3.96 -1.43 -1.75
CA GLN A 23 -3.74 -1.27 -3.18
C GLN A 23 -3.11 0.09 -3.47
N ILE A 24 -2.05 0.09 -4.26
CA ILE A 24 -1.35 1.30 -4.72
C ILE A 24 -1.31 1.29 -6.24
N ASN A 25 -1.89 2.31 -6.86
CA ASN A 25 -1.89 2.50 -8.30
C ASN A 25 -0.61 3.22 -8.74
N LEU A 26 0.22 2.53 -9.52
CA LEU A 26 1.52 2.95 -10.05
C LEU A 26 1.61 2.68 -11.57
N PRO A 27 0.77 3.34 -12.39
CA PRO A 27 0.64 3.04 -13.80
C PRO A 27 1.94 3.30 -14.57
N GLY A 28 2.39 2.32 -15.35
CA GLY A 28 3.59 2.43 -16.18
C GLY A 28 4.92 2.41 -15.40
N VAL A 29 4.89 2.12 -14.09
CA VAL A 29 6.11 1.90 -13.30
C VAL A 29 6.60 0.47 -13.52
N LYS A 30 7.92 0.27 -13.62
CA LYS A 30 8.50 -1.09 -13.64
C LYS A 30 8.68 -1.60 -12.21
N LYS A 31 8.51 -2.91 -11.98
CA LYS A 31 8.64 -3.51 -10.65
C LYS A 31 9.98 -3.17 -9.99
N GLU A 32 11.09 -3.20 -10.75
CA GLU A 32 12.42 -2.86 -10.23
C GLU A 32 12.55 -1.41 -9.74
N ASN A 33 11.64 -0.52 -10.16
CA ASN A 33 11.66 0.89 -9.82
C ASN A 33 10.76 1.24 -8.63
N ILE A 34 10.24 0.24 -7.91
CA ILE A 34 9.36 0.40 -6.75
C ILE A 34 10.13 0.09 -5.46
N GLU A 35 10.21 1.09 -4.59
CA GLU A 35 10.62 0.94 -3.20
C GLU A 35 9.37 1.03 -2.31
N LEU A 36 9.05 -0.06 -1.61
CA LEU A 36 8.01 -0.10 -0.59
C LEU A 36 8.67 -0.53 0.73
N LYS A 37 8.50 0.27 1.78
CA LYS A 37 8.94 -0.09 3.13
C LYS A 37 7.83 0.15 4.14
N MET A 38 7.75 -0.72 5.13
CA MET A 38 6.68 -0.73 6.13
C MET A 38 7.28 -0.83 7.54
N VAL A 39 6.65 -0.11 8.47
CA VAL A 39 6.84 -0.21 9.92
C VAL A 39 5.48 -0.55 10.55
N GLU A 40 5.44 -0.83 11.85
CA GLU A 40 4.19 -1.25 12.53
C GLU A 40 3.07 -0.21 12.38
N GLU A 41 3.42 1.07 12.28
CA GLU A 41 2.49 2.20 12.29
C GLU A 41 2.24 2.82 10.91
N GLY A 42 2.83 2.26 9.84
CA GLY A 42 2.65 2.83 8.51
C GLY A 42 3.60 2.28 7.45
N PHE A 43 3.56 2.89 6.28
CA PHE A 43 4.46 2.55 5.19
C PHE A 43 4.83 3.79 4.37
N PHE A 44 5.89 3.67 3.59
CA PHE A 44 6.18 4.62 2.52
C PHE A 44 6.44 3.89 1.21
N VAL A 45 6.10 4.57 0.13
CA VAL A 45 6.34 4.11 -1.24
C VAL A 45 7.06 5.18 -2.02
N ARG A 46 8.02 4.77 -2.84
CA ARG A 46 8.67 5.59 -3.87
C ARG A 46 8.75 4.77 -5.15
N ALA A 47 8.26 5.31 -6.24
CA ALA A 47 8.13 4.59 -7.48
C ALA A 47 8.42 5.52 -8.66
N LYS A 48 9.41 5.15 -9.48
CA LYS A 48 9.88 6.01 -10.58
C LYS A 48 9.39 5.50 -11.93
N ARG A 49 8.61 6.34 -12.62
CA ARG A 49 8.25 6.17 -14.03
C ARG A 49 9.22 6.97 -14.89
N GLU A 50 10.35 6.34 -15.21
CA GLU A 50 11.48 6.98 -15.91
C GLU A 50 11.08 7.55 -17.27
N GLU A 51 10.22 6.84 -18.01
CA GLU A 51 9.76 7.23 -19.35
C GLU A 51 9.05 8.59 -19.39
N THR A 52 8.37 8.98 -18.31
CA THR A 52 7.62 10.23 -18.22
C THR A 52 8.21 11.22 -17.22
N GLY A 53 9.31 10.86 -16.54
CA GLY A 53 9.91 11.68 -15.48
C GLY A 53 8.99 11.89 -14.27
N VAL A 54 8.09 10.94 -13.96
CA VAL A 54 7.20 11.01 -12.78
C VAL A 54 7.76 10.14 -11.65
N GLU A 55 7.79 10.69 -10.44
CA GLU A 55 8.08 9.96 -9.20
C GLU A 55 6.82 9.93 -8.34
N TYR A 56 6.22 8.76 -8.19
CA TYR A 56 5.18 8.54 -7.19
C TYR A 56 5.82 8.40 -5.82
N ALA A 57 5.40 9.21 -4.86
CA ALA A 57 5.92 9.16 -3.49
C ALA A 57 4.83 9.46 -2.47
N GLY A 58 4.82 8.70 -1.37
CA GLY A 58 3.90 8.92 -0.26
C GLY A 58 4.31 8.19 1.00
N THR A 59 3.90 8.73 2.15
CA THR A 59 4.01 8.11 3.47
C THR A 59 2.62 8.08 4.09
N TYR A 60 2.19 6.92 4.56
CA TYR A 60 0.84 6.67 5.06
C TYR A 60 0.92 6.04 6.44
N ALA A 61 0.16 6.58 7.39
CA ALA A 61 0.06 6.03 8.74
C ALA A 61 -1.12 5.06 8.81
N PHE A 62 -0.97 3.99 9.59
CA PHE A 62 -2.04 3.08 9.94
C PHE A 62 -2.76 3.57 11.19
N CYS A 63 -4.07 3.32 11.26
CA CYS A 63 -4.84 3.57 12.48
C CYS A 63 -4.52 2.53 13.57
N CYS A 64 -4.29 1.27 13.16
CA CYS A 64 -3.95 0.15 14.04
C CYS A 64 -2.60 -0.44 13.63
N GLY A 65 -1.84 -0.92 14.61
CA GLY A 65 -0.54 -1.53 14.36
C GLY A 65 -0.64 -2.83 13.57
N VAL A 66 0.31 -3.07 12.68
CA VAL A 66 0.42 -4.30 11.86
C VAL A 66 1.67 -5.11 12.21
N VAL A 67 1.86 -6.28 11.59
CA VAL A 67 3.09 -7.09 11.69
C VAL A 67 3.84 -7.07 10.35
N PRO A 68 4.74 -6.09 10.11
CA PRO A 68 5.37 -5.88 8.80
C PRO A 68 6.13 -7.09 8.26
N GLN A 69 6.71 -7.92 9.14
CA GLN A 69 7.49 -9.10 8.77
C GLN A 69 6.64 -10.20 8.12
N LYS A 70 5.31 -10.14 8.29
CA LYS A 70 4.35 -11.07 7.68
C LYS A 70 3.68 -10.50 6.43
N ALA A 71 4.04 -9.28 6.02
CA ALA A 71 3.46 -8.66 4.84
C ALA A 71 3.86 -9.42 3.56
N VAL A 72 2.89 -9.59 2.66
CA VAL A 72 3.11 -10.14 1.31
C VAL A 72 2.71 -9.08 0.29
N ALA A 73 3.49 -8.96 -0.78
CA ALA A 73 3.24 -7.99 -1.85
C ALA A 73 3.29 -8.64 -3.24
N ARG A 74 2.34 -8.26 -4.09
CA ARG A 74 2.27 -8.68 -5.49
C ARG A 74 2.11 -7.45 -6.38
N TYR A 75 2.89 -7.40 -7.46
CA TYR A 75 2.77 -6.35 -8.47
C TYR A 75 2.21 -6.94 -9.77
N CYS A 76 1.14 -6.35 -10.30
CA CYS A 76 0.49 -6.76 -11.54
C CYS A 76 -0.10 -5.54 -12.25
N ASP A 77 0.20 -5.36 -13.54
CA ASP A 77 -0.43 -4.37 -14.42
C ASP A 77 -0.52 -2.95 -13.84
N GLY A 78 0.59 -2.43 -13.31
CA GLY A 78 0.60 -1.08 -12.76
C GLY A 78 0.03 -0.97 -11.34
N LYS A 79 -0.34 -2.08 -10.69
CA LYS A 79 -0.92 -2.09 -9.35
C LYS A 79 -0.10 -2.93 -8.38
N LEU A 80 0.18 -2.35 -7.22
CA LEU A 80 0.82 -3.05 -6.10
C LEU A 80 -0.24 -3.41 -5.07
N PHE A 81 -0.37 -4.71 -4.82
CA PHE A 81 -1.24 -5.29 -3.81
C PHE A 81 -0.38 -5.71 -2.63
N VAL A 82 -0.74 -5.28 -1.42
CA VAL A 82 -0.06 -5.64 -0.17
C VAL A 82 -1.11 -6.18 0.78
N VAL A 83 -0.81 -7.30 1.44
CA VAL A 83 -1.62 -7.85 2.53
C VAL A 83 -0.73 -7.97 3.75
N VAL A 84 -1.17 -7.41 4.87
CA VAL A 84 -0.43 -7.47 6.13
C VAL A 84 -1.38 -7.72 7.30
N PRO A 85 -1.09 -8.67 8.20
CA PRO A 85 -1.94 -8.90 9.37
C PRO A 85 -1.82 -7.77 10.39
N TYR A 86 -2.93 -7.44 11.05
CA TYR A 86 -2.91 -6.59 12.23
C TYR A 86 -2.16 -7.26 13.39
N ARG A 87 -1.60 -6.44 14.28
CA ARG A 87 -0.95 -6.91 15.50
C ARG A 87 -1.99 -7.44 16.50
N GLU A 88 -3.14 -6.79 16.56
CA GLU A 88 -4.28 -7.18 17.40
C GLU A 88 -5.51 -7.36 16.50
N THR A 89 -6.24 -8.45 16.71
CA THR A 89 -7.48 -8.74 15.99
C THR A 89 -8.68 -8.29 16.81
N SER A 90 -9.60 -7.56 16.20
CA SER A 90 -10.88 -7.18 16.79
C SER A 90 -12.01 -7.99 16.15
N GLU A 91 -13.03 -8.33 16.94
CA GLU A 91 -14.25 -8.92 16.40
C GLU A 91 -15.02 -7.87 15.58
N THR A 92 -15.44 -8.26 14.38
CA THR A 92 -16.32 -7.46 13.53
C THR A 92 -17.75 -7.98 13.65
N VAL A 93 -18.71 -7.08 13.43
CA VAL A 93 -20.13 -7.41 13.39
C VAL A 93 -20.72 -6.90 12.09
N ASP A 94 -21.61 -7.69 11.48
CA ASP A 94 -22.35 -7.26 10.31
C ASP A 94 -23.40 -6.21 10.72
N ILE A 95 -23.46 -5.11 9.96
CA ILE A 95 -24.46 -4.06 10.13
C ILE A 95 -25.35 -4.04 8.90
N GLU A 96 -26.67 -4.16 9.11
CA GLU A 96 -27.67 -4.10 8.05
C GLU A 96 -27.76 -2.69 7.45
N ILE A 97 -27.77 -2.60 6.11
CA ILE A 97 -27.94 -1.34 5.37
C ILE A 97 -29.43 -1.15 5.09
N GLN A 98 -30.01 -0.03 5.55
CA GLN A 98 -31.42 0.35 5.35
C GLN A 98 -31.65 1.06 4.00
#